data_AF-A0A7K5AEF3-F1
#
_entry.id   AF-A0A7K5AEF3-F1
#
_cell.length_a   1.000
_cell.length_b   1.000
_cell.length_c   1.000
_cell.angle_alpha   90.00
_cell.angle_beta   90.00
_cell.angle_gamma   90.00
#
_symmetry.space_group_name_H-M   'P 1'
#
loop_
_entity.id
_entity.type
_entity.pdbx_description
1 polymer ?
#
loop_
_entity_poly.entity_id
_entity_poly.type
_entity_poly.pdbx_seq_one_letter_code
_entity_poly.pdbx_strand_id
1 'polypeptide(L)'
;ICHRNGVKFFSGDVFGYHGYMFADLGEHDFVEEKPKVSKVHPGVEDGPDTKKARLDSSETTMVKKRVAFCRLHEALELDWSRGAAQLKRAAPDYFLLQ
;
A
#
# COMPACT_ATOMS: atom_id res chain seq x y z
N ILE A 1 10.09 -14.69 15.63
CA ILE A 1 10.53 -14.00 16.87
C ILE A 1 10.09 -12.53 16.86
N CYS A 2 10.43 -11.76 15.82
CA CYS A 2 10.11 -10.34 15.69
C CYS A 2 8.61 -10.01 15.83
N HIS A 3 7.74 -10.71 15.09
CA HIS A 3 6.28 -10.49 15.14
C HIS A 3 5.70 -10.57 16.56
N ARG A 4 6.11 -11.58 17.35
CA ARG A 4 5.67 -11.75 18.75
C ARG A 4 6.09 -10.59 19.67
N ASN A 5 7.12 -9.85 19.28
CA ASN A 5 7.67 -8.73 20.05
C ASN A 5 7.32 -7.37 19.45
N GLY A 6 6.42 -7.31 18.44
CA GLY A 6 6.07 -6.05 17.77
C GLY A 6 7.22 -5.41 17.00
N VAL A 7 8.24 -6.19 16.62
CA VAL A 7 9.40 -5.72 15.86
C VAL A 7 9.12 -5.92 14.37
N LYS A 8 9.27 -4.86 13.57
CA LYS A 8 9.17 -4.90 12.11
C LYS A 8 10.23 -5.86 11.55
N PHE A 9 9.79 -6.79 10.72
CA PHE A 9 10.65 -7.79 10.10
C PHE A 9 10.75 -7.54 8.60
N PHE A 10 11.99 -7.62 8.10
CA PHE A 10 12.29 -7.52 6.68
C PHE A 10 13.24 -8.67 6.32
N SER A 11 13.05 -9.24 5.13
CA SER A 11 13.94 -10.25 4.56
C SER A 11 14.06 -10.00 3.05
N GLY A 12 15.19 -10.37 2.47
CA GLY A 12 15.41 -10.25 1.05
C GLY A 12 16.72 -10.91 0.66
N ASP A 13 16.83 -11.28 -0.60
CA ASP A 13 18.04 -11.88 -1.18
C ASP A 13 18.07 -11.67 -2.70
N VAL A 14 19.21 -11.97 -3.32
CA VAL A 14 19.46 -11.80 -4.75
C VAL A 14 20.06 -13.10 -5.33
N PHE A 15 19.43 -13.61 -6.40
CA PHE A 15 19.84 -14.80 -7.14
C PHE A 15 20.06 -14.46 -8.62
N GLY A 16 21.30 -14.14 -8.98
CA GLY A 16 21.65 -13.70 -10.33
C GLY A 16 20.92 -12.40 -10.70
N TYR A 17 20.05 -12.45 -11.71
CA TYR A 17 19.26 -11.30 -12.14
C TYR A 17 17.91 -11.15 -11.42
N HIS A 18 17.60 -12.03 -10.48
CA HIS A 18 16.36 -12.00 -9.70
C HIS A 18 16.66 -11.61 -8.26
N GLY A 19 15.69 -11.02 -7.58
CA GLY A 19 15.79 -10.72 -6.16
C GLY A 19 14.40 -10.55 -5.55
N TYR A 20 14.32 -10.71 -4.24
CA TYR A 20 13.05 -10.56 -3.53
C TYR A 20 13.20 -9.67 -2.31
N MET A 21 12.08 -9.10 -1.88
CA MET A 21 11.93 -8.46 -0.59
C MET A 21 10.61 -8.91 0.05
N PHE A 22 10.62 -9.12 1.36
CA PHE A 22 9.47 -9.45 2.18
C PHE A 22 9.44 -8.53 3.41
N ALA A 23 8.24 -8.13 3.83
CA ALA A 23 8.03 -7.34 5.04
C ALA A 23 6.86 -7.92 5.86
N ASP A 24 7.10 -8.10 7.16
CA ASP A 24 6.07 -8.34 8.17
C ASP A 24 6.14 -7.20 9.19
N LEU A 25 5.17 -6.28 9.08
CA LEU A 25 5.06 -5.11 9.95
C LEU A 25 4.01 -5.31 11.06
N GLY A 26 3.41 -6.51 11.17
CA GLY A 26 2.23 -6.75 12.00
C GLY A 26 1.06 -5.82 11.64
N GLU A 27 0.41 -5.29 12.66
CA GLU A 27 -0.56 -4.19 12.50
C GLU A 27 0.18 -2.86 12.34
N HIS A 28 0.17 -2.31 11.12
CA HIS A 28 0.96 -1.14 10.77
C HIS A 28 0.10 0.09 10.52
N ASP A 29 0.21 1.08 11.41
CA ASP A 29 -0.34 2.43 11.21
C ASP A 29 0.67 3.32 10.47
N PHE A 30 0.20 4.01 9.43
CA PHE A 30 0.99 4.99 8.67
C PHE A 30 0.12 6.16 8.19
N VAL A 31 0.76 7.18 7.64
CA VAL A 31 0.09 8.33 7.05
C VAL A 31 0.41 8.33 5.56
N GLU A 32 -0.64 8.38 4.74
CA GLU A 32 -0.52 8.56 3.29
C GLU A 32 -0.86 10.00 2.94
N GLU A 33 0.07 10.67 2.27
CA GLU A 33 -0.15 11.99 1.70
C GLU A 33 -1.00 11.86 0.43
N LYS A 34 -2.10 12.60 0.35
CA LYS A 34 -3.00 12.63 -0.80
C LYS A 34 -3.26 14.06 -1.25
N PRO A 35 -3.36 14.31 -2.56
CA PRO A 35 -3.78 15.61 -3.07
C PRO A 35 -5.13 16.03 -2.49
N LYS A 36 -5.28 17.32 -2.16
CA LYS A 36 -6.54 17.86 -1.66
C LYS A 36 -7.55 17.91 -2.80
N VAL A 37 -8.58 17.07 -2.75
CA VAL A 37 -9.65 17.08 -3.76
C VAL A 37 -10.56 18.29 -3.52
N SER A 38 -10.58 19.25 -4.46
CA SER A 38 -11.55 20.34 -4.44
C SER A 38 -12.93 19.80 -4.80
N LYS A 39 -13.85 19.75 -3.82
CA LYS A 39 -15.27 19.61 -4.13
C LYS A 39 -15.74 20.95 -4.69
N VAL A 40 -15.84 21.06 -6.01
CA VAL A 40 -16.63 22.12 -6.64
C VAL A 40 -18.09 21.82 -6.30
N HIS A 41 -18.64 22.52 -5.31
CA HIS A 41 -20.07 22.50 -5.06
C HIS A 41 -20.79 23.10 -6.30
N PRO A 42 -21.72 22.40 -6.96
CA PRO A 42 -22.61 23.03 -7.92
C PRO A 42 -23.71 23.72 -7.11
N GLY A 43 -23.57 25.02 -6.87
CA GLY A 43 -24.53 25.74 -6.05
C GLY A 43 -24.44 27.26 -6.18
N VAL A 44 -25.37 27.78 -7.00
CA VAL A 44 -25.92 29.15 -7.05
C VAL A 44 -25.04 30.23 -7.70
N GLU A 45 -25.40 30.57 -8.95
CA GLU A 45 -25.16 31.89 -9.54
C GLU A 45 -25.88 32.96 -8.70
N ASP A 46 -25.13 33.84 -8.04
CA ASP A 46 -25.50 35.27 -7.98
C ASP A 46 -24.29 36.13 -7.58
N GLY A 47 -23.99 37.17 -8.37
CA GLY A 47 -23.14 38.32 -7.97
C GLY A 47 -21.68 38.40 -8.50
N PRO A 48 -21.21 39.61 -8.92
CA PRO A 48 -19.92 39.80 -9.58
C PRO A 48 -18.73 39.98 -8.62
N ASP A 49 -17.56 39.57 -9.10
CA ASP A 49 -16.21 39.87 -8.61
C ASP A 49 -15.88 39.56 -7.15
N THR A 50 -15.62 38.28 -6.87
CA THR A 50 -14.58 37.91 -5.90
C THR A 50 -13.61 36.94 -6.56
N LYS A 51 -12.34 37.38 -6.66
CA LYS A 51 -11.21 36.59 -7.16
C LYS A 51 -11.28 35.19 -6.56
N LYS A 52 -11.65 34.19 -7.39
CA LYS A 52 -11.54 32.78 -7.03
C LYS A 52 -10.10 32.57 -6.60
N ALA A 53 -9.88 32.35 -5.30
CA ALA A 53 -8.58 31.95 -4.80
C ALA A 53 -8.18 30.72 -5.63
N ARG A 54 -7.14 30.89 -6.45
CA ARG A 54 -6.53 29.80 -7.21
C ARG A 54 -6.03 28.82 -6.17
N LEU A 55 -6.83 27.80 -5.87
CA LEU A 55 -6.43 26.71 -4.99
C LEU A 55 -5.13 26.17 -5.58
N ASP A 56 -4.04 26.32 -4.85
CA ASP A 56 -2.74 25.88 -5.31
C ASP A 56 -2.80 24.36 -5.41
N SER A 57 -2.62 23.82 -6.63
CA SER A 57 -2.72 22.38 -6.91
C SER A 57 -1.64 21.55 -6.18
N SER A 58 -0.75 22.23 -5.46
CA SER A 58 0.28 21.67 -4.59
C SER A 58 -0.22 21.32 -3.18
N GLU A 59 -1.45 21.68 -2.80
CA GLU A 59 -1.95 21.41 -1.44
C GLU A 59 -2.28 19.92 -1.24
N THR A 60 -1.65 19.30 -0.24
CA THR A 60 -1.85 17.90 0.13
C THR A 60 -2.47 17.76 1.52
N THR A 61 -3.07 16.60 1.77
CA THR A 61 -3.66 16.22 3.04
C THR A 61 -3.08 14.90 3.51
N MET A 62 -2.87 14.78 4.82
CA MET A 62 -2.35 13.57 5.46
C MET A 62 -3.51 12.69 5.93
N VAL A 63 -3.58 11.46 5.42
CA VAL A 63 -4.63 10.50 5.78
C VAL A 63 -4.02 9.33 6.54
N LYS A 64 -4.42 9.15 7.80
CA LYS A 64 -4.02 7.99 8.60
C LYS A 64 -4.64 6.71 8.03
N LYS A 65 -3.81 5.68 7.87
CA LYS A 65 -4.18 4.34 7.40
C LYS A 65 -3.61 3.27 8.32
N ARG A 66 -4.22 2.10 8.26
CA ARG A 66 -3.76 0.88 8.93
C ARG A 66 -3.78 -0.28 7.94
N VAL A 67 -2.73 -1.11 7.95
CA VAL A 67 -2.63 -2.35 7.16
C VAL A 67 -2.10 -3.47 8.05
N ALA A 68 -2.67 -4.67 7.92
CA ALA A 68 -2.21 -5.87 8.59
C ALA A 68 -1.32 -6.70 7.64
N PHE A 69 -0.17 -7.14 8.13
CA PHE A 69 0.77 -8.00 7.40
C PHE A 69 0.74 -9.43 7.96
N CYS A 70 0.93 -10.41 7.08
CA CYS A 70 1.08 -11.81 7.46
C CYS A 70 2.52 -12.15 7.84
N ARG A 71 2.71 -13.31 8.48
CA ARG A 71 4.04 -13.81 8.86
C ARG A 71 4.72 -14.45 7.65
N LEU A 72 6.04 -14.43 7.61
CA LEU A 72 6.81 -15.02 6.49
C LEU A 72 6.43 -16.48 6.18
N HIS A 73 6.27 -17.33 7.21
CA HIS A 73 5.88 -18.73 6.98
C HIS A 73 4.51 -18.88 6.29
N GLU A 74 3.51 -18.07 6.65
CA GLU A 74 2.18 -18.06 6.00
C GLU A 74 2.29 -17.61 4.54
N ALA A 75 3.20 -16.67 4.27
CA ALA A 75 3.42 -16.16 2.93
C ALA A 75 4.11 -17.18 2.01
N LEU A 76 4.91 -18.09 2.55
CA LEU A 76 5.62 -19.14 1.79
C LEU A 76 4.80 -20.42 1.67
N GLU A 77 3.97 -20.76 2.67
CA GLU A 77 3.20 -22.01 2.73
C GLU A 77 1.77 -21.83 2.17
N LEU A 78 1.64 -21.15 1.03
CA LEU A 78 0.34 -20.94 0.38
C LEU A 78 -0.24 -22.25 -0.18
N ASP A 79 -1.50 -22.54 0.16
CA ASP A 79 -2.26 -23.63 -0.44
C ASP A 79 -2.83 -23.22 -1.82
N TRP A 80 -2.15 -23.66 -2.88
CA TRP A 80 -2.53 -23.38 -4.25
C TRP A 80 -3.71 -24.22 -4.78
N SER A 81 -4.14 -25.26 -4.05
CA SER A 81 -5.27 -26.10 -4.47
C SER A 81 -6.59 -25.33 -4.54
N ARG A 82 -6.69 -24.21 -3.82
CA ARG A 82 -7.89 -23.36 -3.71
C ARG A 82 -7.78 -22.03 -4.48
N GLY A 83 -6.68 -21.80 -5.20
CA GLY A 83 -6.29 -20.48 -5.70
C GLY A 83 -5.86 -20.43 -7.18
N ALA A 84 -6.50 -21.22 -8.05
CA ALA A 84 -6.06 -21.33 -9.46
C ALA A 84 -6.02 -19.99 -10.22
N ALA A 85 -6.90 -19.03 -9.91
CA ALA A 85 -6.89 -17.71 -10.53
C ALA A 85 -5.75 -16.83 -10.03
N GLN A 86 -5.44 -16.91 -8.73
CA GLN A 86 -4.32 -16.21 -8.10
C GLN A 86 -2.99 -16.78 -8.60
N LEU A 87 -2.88 -18.11 -8.71
CA LEU A 87 -1.71 -18.80 -9.25
C LEU A 87 -1.35 -18.29 -10.65
N LYS A 88 -2.34 -18.16 -11.54
CA LYS A 88 -2.15 -17.63 -12.90
C LYS A 88 -1.67 -16.18 -12.94
N ARG A 89 -1.87 -15.42 -11.86
CA ARG A 89 -1.49 -14.00 -11.75
C ARG A 89 -0.26 -13.79 -10.87
N ALA A 90 0.20 -14.83 -10.19
CA ALA A 90 1.37 -14.75 -9.33
C ALA A 90 2.62 -14.57 -10.19
N ALA A 91 3.55 -13.73 -9.72
CA ALA A 91 4.84 -13.58 -10.37
C ALA A 91 5.60 -14.91 -10.28
N PRO A 92 6.18 -15.42 -11.39
CA PRO A 92 6.98 -16.65 -11.36
C PRO A 92 8.12 -16.62 -10.34
N ASP A 93 8.69 -15.45 -10.08
CA ASP A 93 9.75 -15.21 -9.09
C ASP A 93 9.38 -15.64 -7.66
N TYR A 94 8.08 -15.68 -7.33
CA TYR A 94 7.63 -16.25 -6.05
C TYR A 94 8.04 -17.73 -5.91
N PHE A 95 7.98 -18.50 -7.01
CA PHE A 95 8.36 -19.91 -7.01
C PHE A 95 9.87 -20.12 -7.16
N LEU A 96 10.62 -19.12 -7.62
CA LEU A 96 12.09 -19.16 -7.63
C LEU A 96 12.67 -19.06 -6.20
N LEU A 97 11.94 -18.45 -5.28
CA LEU A 97 12.32 -18.33 -3.87
C LEU A 97 12.15 -19.64 -3.07
N GLN A 98 11.39 -20.63 -3.57
CA GLN A 98 11.06 -21.87 -2.86
C GLN A 98 12.08 -23.00 -3.05
#